data_AF-X1H2S0-F1
#
_entry.id   AF-X1H2S0-F1
#
_cell.length_a   1.000
_cell.length_b   1.000
_cell.length_c   1.000
_cell.angle_alpha   90.00
_cell.angle_beta   90.00
_cell.angle_gamma   90.00
#
_symmetry.space_group_name_H-M   'P 1'
#
loop_
_entity.id
_entity.type
_entity.pdbx_description
1 polymer ?
#
loop_
_entity_poly.entity_id
_entity_poly.type
_entity_poly.pdbx_seq_one_letter_code
_entity_poly.pdbx_strand_id
1 'polypeptide(L)'
;SYTYQKAENLDDPGKVIPHHPQDMVDIWLIWSTGGWKINMGAQFINKRYYEENTEDEIPDGWKHRFEISRMIGENLEFFIEFLLNNNYYLWKDYKPSAEKLYFGLKGKLY
;
A
#
# COMPACT_ATOMS: atom_id res chain seq x y z
N SER A 1 -3.44 5.75 9.87
CA SER A 1 -2.23 5.94 10.69
C SER A 1 -1.26 6.85 9.97
N TYR A 2 -0.39 7.51 10.73
CA TYR A 2 0.75 8.25 10.21
C TYR A 2 1.97 7.83 11.02
N THR A 3 3.08 7.62 10.33
CA THR A 3 4.38 7.30 10.94
C THR A 3 5.40 8.29 10.45
N TYR A 4 6.05 8.96 11.39
CA TYR A 4 7.28 9.71 11.17
C TYR A 4 8.42 8.94 11.83
N GLN A 5 9.54 8.79 11.12
CA GLN A 5 10.72 8.12 11.63
C GLN A 5 11.99 8.76 11.07
N LYS A 6 13.00 8.89 11.92
CA LYS A 6 14.32 9.41 11.55
C LYS A 6 15.33 8.29 11.74
N ALA A 7 15.96 7.90 10.65
CA ALA A 7 16.95 6.83 10.61
C ALA A 7 18.30 7.45 10.23
N GLU A 8 19.28 7.35 11.11
CA GLU A 8 20.61 7.93 10.94
C GLU A 8 21.68 6.86 11.15
N ASN A 9 22.75 6.91 10.36
CA ASN A 9 23.92 6.07 10.57
C ASN A 9 24.85 6.76 11.60
N LEU A 10 24.99 6.15 12.78
CA LEU A 10 25.81 6.70 13.86
C LEU A 10 27.32 6.46 13.65
N ASP A 11 27.67 5.44 12.88
CA ASP A 11 29.07 5.10 12.58
C ASP A 11 29.63 5.95 11.44
N ASP A 12 28.77 6.32 10.48
CA ASP A 12 29.11 7.19 9.35
C ASP A 12 27.98 8.22 9.08
N PRO A 13 28.06 9.43 9.67
CA PRO A 13 27.02 10.45 9.55
C PRO A 13 26.75 10.96 8.13
N GLY A 14 27.63 10.66 7.17
CA GLY A 14 27.44 11.00 5.76
C GLY A 14 26.52 10.03 5.01
N LYS A 15 26.17 8.89 5.62
CA LYS A 15 25.41 7.82 5.00
C LYS A 15 23.97 7.77 5.48
N VAL A 16 23.09 7.35 4.58
CA VAL A 16 21.67 7.11 4.85
C VAL A 16 21.41 5.65 5.18
N ILE A 17 20.28 5.36 5.82
CA ILE A 17 19.81 3.98 6.02
C ILE A 17 18.95 3.58 4.81
N PRO A 18 19.34 2.55 4.04
CA PRO A 18 18.60 2.11 2.86
C PRO A 18 17.16 1.70 3.18
N HIS A 19 16.28 1.87 2.21
CA HIS A 19 14.87 1.45 2.22
C HIS A 19 14.01 1.98 3.37
N HIS A 20 14.51 2.94 4.15
CA HIS A 20 13.82 3.49 5.31
C HIS A 20 13.14 4.82 4.93
N PRO A 21 11.83 4.84 4.62
CA PRO A 21 11.14 6.09 4.33
C PRO A 21 11.00 6.92 5.60
N GLN A 22 11.09 8.24 5.50
CA GLN A 22 10.91 9.13 6.66
C GLN A 22 9.44 9.24 7.09
N ASP A 23 8.54 9.26 6.11
CA ASP A 23 7.10 9.40 6.33
C ASP A 23 6.34 8.26 5.65
N MET A 24 5.34 7.75 6.36
CA MET A 24 4.34 6.84 5.80
C MET A 24 2.96 7.24 6.29
N VAL A 25 2.00 7.23 5.37
CA VAL A 25 0.59 7.49 5.68
C VAL A 25 -0.21 6.30 5.20
N ASP A 26 -1.09 5.78 6.05
CA ASP A 26 -2.08 4.77 5.68
C ASP A 26 -3.47 5.25 6.09
N ILE A 27 -4.39 5.30 5.14
CA ILE A 27 -5.79 5.69 5.35
C ILE A 27 -6.65 4.51 4.95
N TRP A 28 -7.60 4.14 5.83
CA TRP A 28 -8.59 3.11 5.55
C TRP A 28 -9.98 3.62 5.90
N LEU A 29 -10.90 3.49 4.96
CA LEU A 29 -12.32 3.68 5.15
C LEU A 29 -13.01 2.34 4.92
N ILE A 30 -13.70 1.86 5.94
CA ILE A 30 -14.49 0.64 5.88
C ILE A 30 -15.93 1.02 6.17
N TRP A 31 -16.82 0.70 5.24
CA TRP A 31 -18.24 0.94 5.41
C TRP A 31 -19.03 -0.31 5.06
N SER A 32 -20.13 -0.53 5.77
CA SER A 32 -21.00 -1.67 5.54
C SER A 32 -22.45 -1.26 5.75
N THR A 33 -23.30 -1.53 4.76
CA THR A 33 -24.74 -1.22 4.80
C THR A 33 -25.50 -2.13 3.85
N GLY A 34 -26.69 -2.59 4.26
CA GLY A 34 -27.59 -3.37 3.38
C GLY A 34 -26.96 -4.62 2.75
N GLY A 35 -26.04 -5.29 3.46
CA GLY A 35 -25.33 -6.48 2.97
C GLY A 35 -24.17 -6.21 2.00
N TRP A 36 -23.89 -4.93 1.70
CA TRP A 36 -22.69 -4.48 0.99
C TRP A 36 -21.59 -4.09 1.96
N LYS A 37 -20.35 -4.33 1.56
CA LYS A 37 -19.15 -3.84 2.23
C LYS A 37 -18.27 -3.12 1.21
N ILE A 38 -17.77 -1.96 1.61
CA ILE A 38 -16.85 -1.15 0.81
C ILE A 38 -15.60 -0.90 1.65
N ASN A 39 -14.44 -1.22 1.11
CA ASN A 39 -13.13 -0.94 1.71
C ASN A 39 -12.34 -0.03 0.77
N MET A 40 -11.97 1.15 1.23
CA MET A 40 -11.09 2.07 0.52
C MET A 40 -9.82 2.24 1.33
N GLY A 41 -8.67 2.03 0.70
CA GLY A 41 -7.35 2.18 1.28
C GLY A 41 -6.51 3.13 0.45
N ALA A 42 -5.71 3.96 1.10
CA ALA A 42 -4.65 4.73 0.46
C ALA A 42 -3.39 4.66 1.33
N GLN A 43 -2.28 4.31 0.73
CA GLN A 43 -0.97 4.28 1.37
C GLN A 43 -0.02 5.21 0.61
N PHE A 44 0.63 6.12 1.33
CA PHE A 44 1.74 6.93 0.84
C PHE A 44 3.02 6.45 1.49
N ILE A 45 4.06 6.30 0.69
CA ILE A 45 5.42 6.05 1.17
C ILE A 45 6.29 7.16 0.62
N ASN A 46 6.93 7.92 1.51
CA ASN A 46 7.86 8.98 1.13
C ASN A 46 9.12 8.39 0.47
N LYS A 47 9.91 9.26 -0.15
CA LYS A 47 11.17 8.90 -0.77
C LYS A 47 12.09 8.18 0.22
N ARG A 48 12.90 7.28 -0.32
CA ARG A 48 13.89 6.49 0.42
C ARG A 48 15.05 6.16 -0.51
N TYR A 49 16.15 5.66 0.03
CA TYR A 49 17.34 5.37 -0.75
C TYR A 49 17.51 3.87 -0.97
N TYR A 50 18.08 3.50 -2.10
CA TYR A 50 18.35 2.12 -2.45
C TYR A 50 19.59 1.57 -1.73
N GLU A 51 20.62 2.40 -1.64
CA GLU A 51 21.89 2.12 -0.98
C GLU A 51 22.15 3.14 0.14
N GLU A 52 23.31 3.04 0.80
CA GLU A 52 23.73 3.97 1.86
C GLU A 52 24.14 5.35 1.33
N ASN A 53 24.21 5.50 0.01
CA ASN A 53 24.46 6.77 -0.68
C ASN A 53 23.14 7.47 -1.04
N THR A 54 23.23 8.76 -1.34
CA THR A 54 22.07 9.58 -1.72
C THR A 54 21.85 9.65 -3.23
N GLU A 55 22.61 8.90 -4.03
CA GLU A 55 22.53 8.94 -5.50
C GLU A 55 21.36 8.11 -6.01
N ASP A 56 21.14 6.95 -5.41
CA ASP A 56 20.10 6.02 -5.82
C ASP A 56 18.81 6.20 -5.01
N GLU A 57 18.02 7.20 -5.38
CA GLU A 57 16.71 7.46 -4.77
C GLU A 57 15.61 6.53 -5.33
N ILE A 58 14.78 6.02 -4.43
CA ILE A 58 13.47 5.46 -4.74
C ILE A 58 12.44 6.55 -4.42
N PRO A 59 11.71 7.07 -5.44
CA PRO A 59 10.82 8.19 -5.26
C PRO A 59 9.62 7.81 -4.38
N ASP A 60 8.95 8.84 -3.86
CA ASP A 60 7.70 8.70 -3.16
C ASP A 60 6.57 8.22 -4.09
N GLY A 61 5.54 7.62 -3.51
CA GLY A 61 4.44 7.11 -4.31
C GLY A 61 3.23 6.68 -3.50
N TRP A 62 2.13 6.49 -4.22
CA TRP A 62 0.84 6.13 -3.65
C TRP A 62 0.37 4.76 -4.12
N LYS A 63 -0.27 4.04 -3.20
CA LYS A 63 -1.00 2.81 -3.45
C LYS A 63 -2.44 3.03 -3.00
N HIS A 64 -3.38 2.87 -3.92
CA HIS A 64 -4.81 2.92 -3.60
C HIS A 64 -5.42 1.54 -3.78
N ARG A 65 -6.33 1.19 -2.88
CA ARG A 65 -7.15 -0.02 -2.93
C ARG A 65 -8.61 0.37 -2.80
N PHE A 66 -9.43 -0.17 -3.68
CA PHE A 66 -10.87 -0.07 -3.59
C PHE A 66 -11.45 -1.48 -3.70
N GLU A 67 -12.16 -1.94 -2.70
CA GLU A 67 -12.87 -3.22 -2.72
C GLU A 67 -14.34 -2.96 -2.45
N ILE A 68 -15.21 -3.53 -3.28
CA ILE A 68 -16.64 -3.63 -3.00
C ILE A 68 -17.00 -5.11 -2.96
N SER A 69 -17.76 -5.50 -1.96
CA SER A 69 -18.19 -6.88 -1.78
C SER A 69 -19.62 -6.97 -1.28
N ARG A 70 -20.24 -8.13 -1.52
CA ARG A 70 -21.61 -8.42 -1.12
C ARG A 70 -21.77 -9.88 -0.74
N MET A 71 -22.52 -10.13 0.32
CA MET A 71 -22.97 -11.48 0.65
C MET A 71 -23.97 -12.01 -0.38
N ILE A 72 -23.74 -13.24 -0.82
CA ILE A 72 -24.62 -14.06 -1.64
C ILE A 72 -25.10 -15.22 -0.75
N GLY A 73 -26.28 -15.07 -0.15
CA GLY A 73 -26.73 -15.97 0.91
C GLY A 73 -25.93 -15.77 2.20
N GLU A 74 -25.84 -16.82 3.02
CA GLU A 74 -25.26 -16.71 4.37
C GLU A 74 -23.75 -16.96 4.42
N ASN A 75 -23.19 -17.71 3.46
CA ASN A 75 -21.84 -18.27 3.56
C ASN A 75 -20.89 -17.90 2.43
N LEU A 76 -21.35 -17.12 1.44
CA LEU A 76 -20.56 -16.76 0.27
C LEU A 76 -20.54 -15.25 0.12
N GLU A 77 -19.37 -14.67 -0.09
CA GLU A 77 -19.19 -13.25 -0.37
C GLU A 77 -18.54 -13.11 -1.74
N PHE A 78 -19.15 -12.35 -2.64
CA PHE A 78 -18.51 -11.94 -3.88
C PHE A 78 -17.84 -10.59 -3.70
N PHE A 79 -16.65 -10.42 -4.25
CA PHE A 79 -15.92 -9.15 -4.21
C PHE A 79 -15.31 -8.78 -5.55
N ILE A 80 -15.22 -7.47 -5.76
CA ILE A 80 -14.45 -6.83 -6.82
C ILE A 80 -13.43 -5.92 -6.13
N GLU A 81 -12.16 -6.06 -6.47
CA GLU A 81 -11.09 -5.23 -5.94
C GLU A 81 -10.30 -4.57 -7.06
N PHE A 82 -10.09 -3.27 -6.93
CA PHE A 82 -9.26 -2.47 -7.81
C PHE A 82 -8.05 -1.93 -7.03
N LEU A 83 -6.85 -2.15 -7.58
CA LEU A 83 -5.59 -1.62 -7.06
C LEU A 83 -5.00 -0.64 -8.06
N LEU A 84 -4.55 0.50 -7.56
CA LEU A 84 -3.88 1.57 -8.30
C LEU A 84 -2.53 1.87 -7.64
N ASN A 85 -1.45 1.68 -8.37
CA ASN A 85 -0.09 2.02 -7.96
C ASN A 85 0.35 3.28 -8.72
N ASN A 86 0.15 4.46 -8.12
CA ASN A 86 0.51 5.73 -8.74
C ASN A 86 1.93 6.14 -8.33
N ASN A 87 2.86 6.09 -9.29
CA ASN A 87 4.28 6.37 -9.09
C ASN A 87 4.92 5.56 -7.95
N TYR A 88 4.34 4.41 -7.61
CA TYR A 88 4.87 3.55 -6.57
C TYR A 88 5.97 2.64 -7.11
N TYR A 89 7.16 2.74 -6.52
CA TYR A 89 8.27 1.84 -6.76
C TYR A 89 8.48 0.96 -5.53
N LEU A 90 8.59 -0.35 -5.73
CA LEU A 90 8.93 -1.28 -4.65
C LEU A 90 10.46 -1.34 -4.47
N TRP A 91 11.18 -1.31 -5.58
CA TRP A 91 12.64 -1.41 -5.66
C TRP A 91 13.20 -0.39 -6.66
N LYS A 92 14.53 -0.24 -6.72
CA LYS A 92 15.20 0.50 -7.79
C LYS A 92 14.76 -0.08 -9.14
N ASP A 93 14.20 0.77 -10.00
CA ASP A 93 13.68 0.43 -11.33
C ASP A 93 12.54 -0.61 -11.38
N TYR A 94 11.95 -1.00 -10.25
CA TYR A 94 10.82 -1.92 -10.22
C TYR A 94 9.52 -1.24 -9.80
N LYS A 95 8.66 -1.00 -10.80
CA LYS A 95 7.26 -0.61 -10.62
C LYS A 95 6.36 -1.85 -10.69
N PRO A 96 5.57 -2.13 -9.65
CA PRO A 96 4.42 -3.02 -9.80
C PRO A 96 3.46 -2.51 -10.88
N SER A 97 2.58 -3.38 -11.39
CA SER A 97 1.57 -2.98 -12.38
C SER A 97 0.79 -1.75 -11.90
N ALA A 98 0.64 -0.74 -12.76
CA ALA A 98 -0.04 0.50 -12.43
C ALA A 98 -1.48 0.27 -11.96
N GLU A 99 -2.18 -0.69 -12.57
CA GLU A 99 -3.57 -1.00 -12.28
C GLU A 99 -3.76 -2.52 -12.23
N LYS A 100 -4.59 -2.98 -11.29
CA LYS A 100 -5.04 -4.38 -11.24
C LYS A 100 -6.49 -4.45 -10.82
N LEU A 101 -7.23 -5.33 -11.46
CA LEU A 101 -8.63 -5.63 -11.13
C LEU A 101 -8.75 -7.10 -10.77
N TYR A 102 -9.35 -7.39 -9.63
CA TYR A 102 -9.57 -8.72 -9.10
C TYR A 102 -11.06 -8.96 -8.89
N PHE A 103 -11.46 -10.20 -9.12
CA PHE A 103 -12.78 -10.71 -8.82
C PHE A 103 -12.61 -11.98 -8.01
N GLY A 104 -13.46 -12.20 -7.03
CA GLY A 104 -13.36 -13.43 -6.27
C GLY A 104 -14.58 -13.72 -5.42
N LEU A 105 -14.57 -14.94 -4.90
CA LEU A 105 -15.56 -15.47 -3.98
C LEU A 105 -14.85 -15.88 -2.69
N LYS A 106 -15.34 -15.41 -1.55
CA LYS A 106 -14.88 -15.80 -0.21
C LYS A 106 -15.98 -16.65 0.42
N GLY A 107 -15.71 -17.93 0.61
CA GLY A 107 -16.64 -18.86 1.28
C GLY A 107 -16.24 -19.03 2.74
N LYS A 108 -17.20 -18.96 3.67
CA LYS A 108 -16.97 -19.38 5.05
C LYS A 108 -17.22 -20.89 5.15
N LEU A 109 -16.16 -21.64 5.41
CA LEU A 109 -16.25 -23.08 5.68
C LEU A 109 -16.30 -23.27 7.20
N TYR A 110 -17.54 -23.38 7.71
CA TYR A 110 -17.91 -23.73 9.08
C TYR A 110 -17.58 -22.69 10.16
#